data_AF-A0AA88CT06-F1
#
_entry.id   AF-A0AA88CT06-F1
#
_cell.length_a   1.000
_cell.length_b   1.000
_cell.length_c   1.000
_cell.angle_alpha   90.00
_cell.angle_beta   90.00
_cell.angle_gamma   90.00
#
_symmetry.space_group_name_H-M   'P 1'
#
loop_
_entity.id
_entity.type
_entity.pdbx_description
1 polymer ?
#
loop_
_entity_poly.entity_id
_entity_poly.type
_entity_poly.pdbx_seq_one_letter_code
_entity_poly.pdbx_strand_id
1 'polypeptide(L)'
;MTIALGWSGLLLFPCAYFALGGWFTGTTFVTSWYTHGLASSYLEGCNFLTAAVSTPANSLAHSLLLLWGPEAQGDFTRWCQLGGLWTFVALHGAFGLIGFMLRQFELARSVQLRPYNAIAFSAPIAVFVSVFLIYPLALAGRDQETTGFAWWAGNARLINLSGKLLGAHVAHAGLIVFWAGAMNLFEVAHFVPEKPMYEQGLILLPHLATLVLGFGGIYHALLGPETLEESFPFFGYGWIVSVDDLEDIIGGHVWLGSICILGGIWHILTKPFAWARRALVWSGEAYLSYSLGALSVFGFIACCFVWFNNTAYPSEFYGPTGPEASQAQAFTFLVRDQRLGANVGSAQGPTGLGKYLMRSPTGEVIFGGETMRFWDLRAPWLEPLRGPNGLDLSRLKKDIQPWQERRSAEYMTHAPLGSLNSVGGVATEINAVNYVSPRSWLATSHFVLGFFLFVGHLWHAGRARAAAAGFEKGIDRDFEPVLSMTPLN
;
A
#
# COMPACT_ATOMS: atom_id res chain seq x y z
N MET A 1 -5.13 21.22 33.74
CA MET A 1 -5.29 19.88 33.14
C MET A 1 -4.58 18.88 34.04
N THR A 2 -5.31 18.27 34.96
CA THR A 2 -4.77 17.27 35.90
C THR A 2 -4.62 15.95 35.14
N ILE A 3 -3.41 15.44 34.98
CA ILE A 3 -3.19 14.13 34.35
C ILE A 3 -3.68 13.07 35.33
N ALA A 4 -4.92 12.61 35.17
CA ALA A 4 -5.43 11.48 35.93
C ALA A 4 -4.78 10.20 35.38
N LEU A 5 -3.80 9.65 36.11
CA LEU A 5 -3.32 8.29 35.90
C LEU A 5 -4.43 7.35 36.38
N GLY A 6 -5.33 6.96 35.49
CA GLY A 6 -6.35 5.94 35.79
C GLY A 6 -5.70 4.60 36.20
N TRP A 7 -6.51 3.67 36.72
CA TRP A 7 -6.04 2.35 37.17
C TRP A 7 -5.34 1.57 36.04
N SER A 8 -5.78 1.77 34.80
CA SER A 8 -5.11 1.24 33.60
C SER A 8 -3.66 1.71 33.44
N GLY A 9 -3.34 2.93 33.89
CA GLY A 9 -2.00 3.52 33.83
C GLY A 9 -0.98 2.80 34.71
N LEU A 10 -1.42 2.28 35.87
CA LEU A 10 -0.56 1.52 36.79
C LEU A 10 -0.09 0.19 36.19
N LEU A 11 -0.87 -0.40 35.28
CA LEU A 11 -0.47 -1.59 34.53
C LEU A 11 0.30 -1.20 33.25
N LEU A 12 -0.22 -0.23 32.50
CA LEU A 12 0.32 0.20 31.20
C LEU A 12 1.75 0.69 31.31
N PHE A 13 2.03 1.69 32.14
CA PHE A 13 3.33 2.37 32.09
C PHE A 13 4.49 1.48 32.53
N PRO A 14 4.42 0.73 33.65
CA PRO A 14 5.50 -0.17 34.03
C PRO A 14 5.70 -1.30 33.02
N CYS A 15 4.62 -1.92 32.53
CA CYS A 15 4.73 -3.04 31.59
C CYS A 15 5.25 -2.58 30.22
N ALA A 16 4.78 -1.43 29.72
CA ALA A 16 5.31 -0.85 28.48
C ALA A 16 6.79 -0.43 28.63
N TYR A 17 7.17 0.15 29.78
CA TYR A 17 8.55 0.50 30.08
C TYR A 17 9.45 -0.73 30.13
N PHE A 18 9.04 -1.81 30.81
CA PHE A 18 9.81 -3.05 30.85
C PHE A 18 9.87 -3.75 29.49
N ALA A 19 8.79 -3.78 28.73
CA ALA A 19 8.79 -4.36 27.38
C ALA A 19 9.75 -3.60 26.45
N LEU A 20 9.66 -2.26 26.44
CA LEU A 20 10.51 -1.40 25.62
C LEU A 20 11.97 -1.46 26.08
N GLY A 21 12.23 -1.39 27.38
CA GLY A 21 13.58 -1.47 27.96
C GLY A 21 14.23 -2.84 27.72
N GLY A 22 13.46 -3.93 27.86
CA GLY A 22 13.91 -5.28 27.52
C GLY A 22 14.24 -5.42 26.05
N TRP A 23 13.41 -4.83 25.17
CA TRP A 23 13.63 -4.80 23.73
C TRP A 23 14.91 -4.01 23.38
N PHE A 24 15.12 -2.83 23.97
CA PHE A 24 16.36 -2.06 23.80
C PHE A 24 17.59 -2.82 24.30
N THR A 25 17.50 -3.46 25.46
CA THR A 25 18.58 -4.30 26.02
C THR A 25 18.93 -5.44 25.06
N GLY A 26 17.93 -6.04 24.41
CA GLY A 26 18.12 -7.06 23.39
C GLY A 26 18.85 -6.51 22.16
N THR A 27 18.40 -5.37 21.62
CA THR A 27 18.99 -4.73 20.44
C THR A 27 20.41 -4.20 20.62
N THR A 28 20.81 -3.84 21.84
CA THR A 28 22.06 -3.10 22.10
C THR A 28 23.11 -3.90 22.86
N PHE A 29 22.72 -4.64 23.90
CA PHE A 29 23.63 -5.32 24.82
C PHE A 29 23.81 -6.80 24.47
N VAL A 30 22.72 -7.52 24.18
CA VAL A 30 22.80 -8.95 23.86
C VAL A 30 23.38 -9.19 22.46
N THR A 31 23.04 -8.32 21.51
CA THR A 31 23.51 -8.30 20.11
C THR A 31 24.99 -8.00 19.94
N SER A 32 25.56 -7.16 20.80
CA SER A 32 26.94 -6.68 20.64
C SER A 32 27.96 -7.59 21.31
N TRP A 33 27.58 -8.28 22.39
CA TRP A 33 28.53 -9.00 23.25
C TRP A 33 28.41 -10.51 23.21
N TYR A 34 27.26 -11.07 22.80
CA TYR A 34 26.97 -12.50 22.96
C TYR A 34 26.50 -13.22 21.69
N THR A 35 26.18 -12.52 20.59
CA THR A 35 25.80 -13.15 19.31
C THR A 35 26.40 -12.42 18.10
N HIS A 36 27.21 -13.12 17.29
CA HIS A 36 27.73 -12.57 16.03
C HIS A 36 26.63 -12.36 14.96
N GLY A 37 25.45 -12.97 15.12
CA GLY A 37 24.45 -13.08 14.05
C GLY A 37 23.56 -11.85 13.82
N LEU A 38 23.49 -10.88 14.73
CA LEU A 38 22.57 -9.74 14.60
C LEU A 38 23.19 -8.49 13.95
N ALA A 39 24.49 -8.25 14.12
CA ALA A 39 25.20 -7.22 13.37
C ALA A 39 25.14 -7.47 11.85
N SER A 40 25.25 -8.74 11.43
CA SER A 40 25.00 -9.16 10.05
C SER A 40 23.52 -9.09 9.67
N SER A 41 22.59 -9.42 10.59
CA SER A 41 21.14 -9.33 10.33
C SER A 41 20.64 -7.92 9.97
N TYR A 42 21.23 -6.86 10.57
CA TYR A 42 20.92 -5.48 10.19
C TYR A 42 21.48 -5.10 8.81
N LEU A 43 22.65 -5.65 8.44
CA LEU A 43 23.26 -5.47 7.11
C LEU A 43 22.55 -6.31 6.02
N GLU A 44 21.89 -7.39 6.40
CA GLU A 44 21.15 -8.32 5.53
C GLU A 44 19.63 -8.01 5.46
N GLY A 45 19.18 -6.87 5.98
CA GLY A 45 17.82 -6.35 5.75
C GLY A 45 16.72 -6.86 6.68
N CYS A 46 17.05 -7.41 7.85
CA CYS A 46 16.04 -7.79 8.85
C CYS A 46 15.36 -6.56 9.46
N ASN A 47 14.04 -6.63 9.70
CA ASN A 47 13.32 -5.51 10.28
C ASN A 47 13.77 -5.26 11.74
N PHE A 48 13.92 -3.98 12.08
CA PHE A 48 14.37 -3.52 13.40
C PHE A 48 13.51 -4.07 14.55
N LEU A 49 12.21 -4.30 14.29
CA LEU A 49 11.23 -4.76 15.27
C LEU A 49 11.45 -6.20 15.73
N THR A 50 11.87 -7.11 14.84
CA THR A 50 12.04 -8.55 15.12
C THR A 50 13.50 -8.94 15.40
N ALA A 51 14.47 -8.14 14.93
CA ALA A 51 15.90 -8.40 15.14
C ALA A 51 16.31 -8.36 16.63
N ALA A 52 15.70 -7.46 17.41
CA ALA A 52 15.90 -7.31 18.86
C ALA A 52 15.70 -8.57 19.70
N VAL A 53 14.99 -9.54 19.14
CA VAL A 53 14.44 -10.69 19.84
C VAL A 53 14.83 -12.01 19.16
N SER A 54 15.71 -11.98 18.16
CA SER A 54 16.20 -13.19 17.50
C SER A 54 17.03 -14.02 18.48
N THR A 55 16.71 -15.30 18.58
CA THR A 55 17.27 -16.19 19.58
C THR A 55 18.61 -16.80 19.13
N PRO A 56 19.63 -16.89 20.01
CA PRO A 56 20.86 -17.62 19.72
C PRO A 56 20.60 -19.08 19.35
N ALA A 57 21.55 -19.72 18.65
CA ALA A 57 21.44 -21.12 18.21
C ALA A 57 21.16 -22.14 19.33
N ASN A 58 21.48 -21.81 20.60
CA ASN A 58 21.25 -22.64 21.79
C ASN A 58 20.07 -22.18 22.66
N SER A 59 19.24 -21.25 22.17
CA SER A 59 18.10 -20.79 22.94
C SER A 59 17.10 -21.93 23.18
N LEU A 60 16.57 -22.01 24.40
CA LEU A 60 15.34 -22.76 24.68
C LEU A 60 14.14 -21.94 24.24
N ALA A 61 14.27 -21.23 23.11
CA ALA A 61 13.33 -20.24 22.65
C ALA A 61 11.94 -20.82 22.82
N HIS A 62 11.08 -20.07 23.52
CA HIS A 62 9.65 -20.30 23.61
C HIS A 62 9.12 -21.09 24.84
N SER A 63 9.92 -21.29 25.90
CA SER A 63 9.45 -21.70 27.24
C SER A 63 9.52 -20.54 28.25
N LEU A 64 8.70 -20.55 29.31
CA LEU A 64 8.76 -19.54 30.38
C LEU A 64 10.09 -19.67 31.14
N LEU A 65 11.08 -18.87 30.76
CA LEU A 65 12.42 -18.87 31.36
C LEU A 65 12.51 -17.81 32.45
N LEU A 66 12.46 -18.25 33.70
CA LEU A 66 12.71 -17.37 34.84
C LEU A 66 14.21 -17.22 35.05
N LEU A 67 14.68 -16.01 35.36
CA LEU A 67 16.10 -15.76 35.66
C LEU A 67 16.60 -16.62 36.83
N TRP A 68 15.73 -16.87 37.80
CA TRP A 68 15.96 -17.75 38.95
C TRP A 68 15.54 -19.21 38.69
N GLY A 69 15.18 -19.57 37.46
CA GLY A 69 14.80 -20.93 37.08
C GLY A 69 15.99 -21.89 37.09
N PRO A 70 15.76 -23.20 37.20
CA PRO A 70 16.82 -24.21 37.20
C PRO A 70 17.67 -24.19 35.92
N GLU A 71 17.15 -23.67 34.81
CA GLU A 71 17.84 -23.53 33.53
C GLU A 71 18.87 -22.38 33.53
N ALA A 72 18.53 -21.26 34.17
CA ALA A 72 19.35 -20.04 34.22
C ALA A 72 20.21 -19.94 35.48
N GLN A 73 19.83 -20.61 36.59
CA GLN A 73 20.59 -20.70 37.85
C GLN A 73 20.96 -19.33 38.46
N GLY A 74 20.18 -18.29 38.20
CA GLY A 74 20.47 -16.93 38.66
C GLY A 74 21.53 -16.19 37.84
N ASP A 75 22.07 -16.80 36.78
CA ASP A 75 23.05 -16.16 35.90
C ASP A 75 22.33 -15.42 34.76
N PHE A 76 22.45 -14.08 34.79
CA PHE A 76 21.86 -13.19 33.79
C PHE A 76 22.39 -13.43 32.38
N THR A 77 23.69 -13.71 32.23
CA THR A 77 24.32 -13.97 30.93
C THR A 77 23.73 -15.24 30.33
N ARG A 78 23.64 -16.30 31.14
CA ARG A 78 23.05 -17.57 30.75
C ARG A 78 21.56 -17.42 30.41
N TRP A 79 20.81 -16.66 31.19
CA TRP A 79 19.39 -16.38 30.92
C TRP A 79 19.17 -15.64 29.59
N CYS A 80 20.02 -14.66 29.27
CA CYS A 80 20.02 -13.98 27.98
C CYS A 80 20.34 -14.94 26.82
N GLN A 81 21.35 -15.81 26.97
CA GLN A 81 21.74 -16.80 25.96
C GLN A 81 20.66 -17.86 25.70
N LEU A 82 19.90 -18.24 26.73
CA LEU A 82 18.79 -19.19 26.62
C LEU A 82 17.52 -18.59 26.01
N GLY A 83 17.47 -17.27 25.79
CA GLY A 83 16.34 -16.57 25.17
C GLY A 83 15.32 -15.99 26.16
N GLY A 84 15.66 -15.85 27.45
CA GLY A 84 14.73 -15.36 28.47
C GLY A 84 14.21 -13.94 28.24
N LEU A 85 15.00 -13.10 27.54
CA LEU A 85 14.61 -11.73 27.18
C LEU A 85 13.38 -11.69 26.25
N TRP A 86 13.21 -12.69 25.38
CA TRP A 86 12.01 -12.83 24.55
C TRP A 86 10.76 -12.96 25.41
N THR A 87 10.76 -13.90 26.35
CA THR A 87 9.61 -14.12 27.24
C THR A 87 9.34 -12.93 28.15
N PHE A 88 10.39 -12.22 28.57
CA PHE A 88 10.26 -10.99 29.34
C PHE A 88 9.55 -9.90 28.53
N VAL A 89 10.01 -9.63 27.30
CA VAL A 89 9.40 -8.61 26.41
C VAL A 89 7.98 -9.01 26.02
N ALA A 90 7.74 -10.29 25.68
CA ALA A 90 6.43 -10.80 25.33
C ALA A 90 5.43 -10.68 26.49
N LEU A 91 5.79 -11.11 27.70
CA LEU A 91 4.87 -11.07 28.84
C LEU A 91 4.51 -9.63 29.23
N HIS A 92 5.52 -8.77 29.36
CA HIS A 92 5.30 -7.36 29.70
C HIS A 92 4.62 -6.60 28.56
N GLY A 93 4.91 -6.94 27.30
CA GLY A 93 4.23 -6.37 26.14
C GLY A 93 2.75 -6.71 26.11
N ALA A 94 2.38 -7.95 26.43
CA ALA A 94 0.98 -8.39 26.52
C ALA A 94 0.22 -7.62 27.61
N PHE A 95 0.79 -7.51 28.82
CA PHE A 95 0.19 -6.72 29.90
C PHE A 95 0.15 -5.22 29.59
N GLY A 96 1.15 -4.70 28.87
CA GLY A 96 1.15 -3.32 28.36
C GLY A 96 0.01 -3.07 27.38
N LEU A 97 -0.23 -3.98 26.43
CA LEU A 97 -1.35 -3.90 25.48
C LEU A 97 -2.71 -4.01 26.18
N ILE A 98 -2.83 -4.90 27.18
CA ILE A 98 -4.03 -4.99 28.02
C ILE A 98 -4.25 -3.69 28.79
N GLY A 99 -3.20 -3.12 29.40
CA GLY A 99 -3.26 -1.82 30.07
C GLY A 99 -3.67 -0.69 29.11
N PHE A 100 -3.16 -0.70 27.87
CA PHE A 100 -3.53 0.27 26.85
C PHE A 100 -4.99 0.14 26.44
N MET A 101 -5.48 -1.08 26.22
CA MET A 101 -6.90 -1.35 25.92
C MET A 101 -7.81 -0.89 27.05
N LEU A 102 -7.48 -1.19 28.31
CA LEU A 102 -8.23 -0.73 29.48
C LEU A 102 -8.26 0.80 29.58
N ARG A 103 -7.16 1.46 29.19
CA ARG A 103 -7.11 2.93 29.12
C ARG A 103 -8.05 3.49 28.06
N GLN A 104 -8.22 2.82 26.92
CA GLN A 104 -9.20 3.23 25.91
C GLN A 104 -10.64 3.15 26.44
N PHE A 105 -10.97 2.18 27.31
CA PHE A 105 -12.26 2.13 28.01
C PHE A 105 -12.44 3.29 28.99
N GLU A 106 -11.42 3.61 29.79
CA GLU A 106 -11.45 4.73 30.73
C GLU A 106 -11.63 6.07 30.01
N LEU A 107 -10.91 6.27 28.90
CA LEU A 107 -11.01 7.46 28.06
C LEU A 107 -12.40 7.57 27.44
N ALA A 108 -12.90 6.52 26.78
CA ALA A 108 -14.23 6.49 26.19
C ALA A 108 -15.32 6.85 27.22
N ARG A 109 -15.23 6.31 28.44
CA ARG A 109 -16.12 6.66 29.55
C ARG A 109 -15.99 8.14 29.95
N SER A 110 -14.78 8.67 30.03
CA SER A 110 -14.53 10.07 30.43
C SER A 110 -15.08 11.09 29.43
N VAL A 111 -15.10 10.75 28.14
CA VAL A 111 -15.63 11.61 27.06
C VAL A 111 -17.04 11.20 26.62
N GLN A 112 -17.71 10.30 27.36
CA GLN A 112 -19.05 9.79 27.08
C GLN A 112 -19.25 9.20 25.66
N LEU A 113 -18.18 8.62 25.09
CA LEU A 113 -18.23 7.93 23.79
C LEU A 113 -18.32 6.41 23.97
N ARG A 114 -18.79 5.73 22.92
CA ARG A 114 -18.79 4.26 22.87
C ARG A 114 -17.36 3.74 22.73
N PRO A 115 -16.96 2.67 23.45
CA PRO A 115 -15.57 2.22 23.55
C PRO A 115 -15.13 1.34 22.35
N TYR A 116 -15.47 1.74 21.12
CA TYR A 116 -15.14 0.97 19.92
C TYR A 116 -13.63 0.79 19.74
N ASN A 117 -12.83 1.81 20.08
CA ASN A 117 -11.37 1.73 20.07
C ASN A 117 -10.87 0.62 20.98
N ALA A 118 -11.42 0.50 22.19
CA ALA A 118 -11.01 -0.51 23.14
C ALA A 118 -11.34 -1.93 22.64
N ILE A 119 -12.49 -2.12 22.00
CA ILE A 119 -12.87 -3.40 21.39
C ILE A 119 -11.92 -3.74 20.23
N ALA A 120 -11.54 -2.77 19.40
CA ALA A 120 -10.60 -2.98 18.30
C ALA A 120 -9.22 -3.48 18.80
N PHE A 121 -8.76 -3.03 19.97
CA PHE A 121 -7.48 -3.47 20.56
C PHE A 121 -7.50 -4.90 21.14
N SER A 122 -8.67 -5.53 21.26
CA SER A 122 -8.75 -6.95 21.66
C SER A 122 -8.13 -7.90 20.63
N ALA A 123 -8.24 -7.56 19.34
CA ALA A 123 -7.64 -8.36 18.26
C ALA A 123 -6.10 -8.33 18.28
N PRO A 124 -5.42 -7.17 18.39
CA PRO A 124 -3.99 -7.09 18.64
C PRO A 124 -3.53 -7.86 19.87
N ILE A 125 -4.27 -7.80 20.99
CA ILE A 125 -3.93 -8.59 22.18
C ILE A 125 -4.01 -10.08 21.86
N ALA A 126 -5.09 -10.53 21.21
CA ALA A 126 -5.24 -11.93 20.82
C ALA A 126 -4.13 -12.39 19.87
N VAL A 127 -3.77 -11.57 18.87
CA VAL A 127 -2.67 -11.86 17.94
C VAL A 127 -1.33 -11.87 18.67
N PHE A 128 -1.06 -10.87 19.50
CA PHE A 128 0.19 -10.74 20.24
C PHE A 128 0.37 -11.93 21.21
N VAL A 129 -0.64 -12.26 22.01
CA VAL A 129 -0.62 -13.41 22.91
C VAL A 129 -0.49 -14.71 22.11
N SER A 130 -1.21 -14.86 21.01
CA SER A 130 -1.16 -16.06 20.18
C SER A 130 0.22 -16.26 19.54
N VAL A 131 0.84 -15.20 19.02
CA VAL A 131 2.13 -15.27 18.30
C VAL A 131 3.31 -15.32 19.25
N PHE A 132 3.30 -14.51 20.31
CA PHE A 132 4.47 -14.36 21.19
C PHE A 132 4.43 -15.23 22.44
N LEU A 133 3.26 -15.74 22.86
CA LEU A 133 3.11 -16.58 24.07
C LEU A 133 2.58 -17.99 23.81
N ILE A 134 1.61 -18.19 22.89
CA ILE A 134 0.99 -19.51 22.66
C ILE A 134 1.69 -20.32 21.57
N TYR A 135 1.94 -19.72 20.40
CA TYR A 135 2.72 -20.29 19.30
C TYR A 135 4.04 -20.90 19.80
N PRO A 136 4.78 -20.25 20.70
CA PRO A 136 5.87 -20.83 21.48
C PRO A 136 5.79 -22.30 21.92
N LEU A 137 4.68 -22.74 22.50
CA LEU A 137 4.61 -23.94 23.36
C LEU A 137 4.61 -25.30 22.63
N ALA A 138 4.69 -25.34 21.30
CA ALA A 138 4.66 -26.58 20.49
C ALA A 138 6.03 -26.88 19.83
N LEU A 139 6.89 -27.65 20.51
CA LEU A 139 8.33 -27.81 20.27
C LEU A 139 8.73 -28.92 19.26
N ALA A 140 8.28 -28.85 18.00
CA ALA A 140 8.84 -29.69 16.93
C ALA A 140 9.04 -28.89 15.63
N GLY A 141 10.16 -29.11 14.92
CA GLY A 141 10.43 -28.56 13.59
C GLY A 141 10.72 -27.06 13.52
N ARG A 142 11.55 -26.51 14.43
CA ARG A 142 11.85 -25.06 14.52
C ARG A 142 13.32 -24.70 14.46
N ASP A 143 14.20 -25.65 14.20
CA ASP A 143 15.64 -25.44 14.05
C ASP A 143 16.08 -25.84 12.63
N GLN A 144 17.27 -25.42 12.24
CA GLN A 144 17.79 -25.66 10.91
C GLN A 144 18.16 -27.13 10.68
N GLU A 145 18.63 -27.83 11.71
CA GLU A 145 19.07 -29.21 11.61
C GLU A 145 17.90 -30.14 11.30
N THR A 146 16.74 -29.90 11.93
CA THR A 146 15.53 -30.72 11.73
C THR A 146 14.74 -30.35 10.48
N THR A 147 14.86 -29.12 9.98
CA THR A 147 14.00 -28.62 8.88
C THR A 147 14.73 -28.36 7.57
N GLY A 148 16.06 -28.23 7.60
CA GLY A 148 16.87 -27.81 6.46
C GLY A 148 16.73 -26.32 6.10
N PHE A 149 15.97 -25.54 6.87
CA PHE A 149 15.79 -24.10 6.65
C PHE A 149 16.43 -23.29 7.78
N ALA A 150 17.32 -22.36 7.41
CA ALA A 150 17.86 -21.37 8.33
C ALA A 150 16.77 -20.45 8.88
N TRP A 151 17.06 -19.73 9.97
CA TRP A 151 16.08 -18.92 10.70
C TRP A 151 15.45 -17.80 9.85
N TRP A 152 16.21 -17.16 8.96
CA TRP A 152 15.74 -16.12 8.04
C TRP A 152 14.75 -16.64 6.98
N ALA A 153 14.76 -17.95 6.72
CA ALA A 153 13.76 -18.66 5.91
C ALA A 153 12.75 -19.42 6.78
N GLY A 154 12.59 -19.05 8.06
CA GLY A 154 11.84 -19.83 9.04
C GLY A 154 10.38 -20.11 8.68
N ASN A 155 9.72 -19.23 7.93
CA ASN A 155 8.35 -19.46 7.48
C ASN A 155 8.24 -20.59 6.44
N ALA A 156 9.31 -20.93 5.73
CA ALA A 156 9.35 -22.08 4.82
C ALA A 156 9.16 -23.42 5.58
N ARG A 157 9.43 -23.45 6.89
CA ARG A 157 9.15 -24.60 7.76
C ARG A 157 7.65 -24.89 7.89
N LEU A 158 6.78 -23.94 7.51
CA LEU A 158 5.33 -24.08 7.59
C LEU A 158 4.69 -24.72 6.34
N ILE A 159 5.47 -25.02 5.28
CA ILE A 159 4.95 -25.52 4.00
C ILE A 159 4.03 -26.73 4.19
N ASN A 160 4.38 -27.65 5.09
CA ASN A 160 3.61 -28.87 5.37
C ASN A 160 2.84 -28.82 6.72
N LEU A 161 2.74 -27.66 7.36
CA LEU A 161 2.10 -27.48 8.66
C LEU A 161 0.82 -26.65 8.53
N SER A 162 -0.21 -27.24 7.91
CA SER A 162 -1.45 -26.56 7.48
C SER A 162 -2.12 -25.73 8.59
N GLY A 163 -2.26 -26.26 9.81
CA GLY A 163 -2.87 -25.54 10.92
C GLY A 163 -2.08 -24.30 11.38
N LYS A 164 -0.74 -24.40 11.39
CA LYS A 164 0.14 -23.26 11.73
C LYS A 164 0.18 -22.24 10.60
N LEU A 165 0.21 -22.72 9.36
CA LEU A 165 0.14 -21.86 8.18
C LEU A 165 -1.19 -21.08 8.15
N LEU A 166 -2.31 -21.74 8.44
CA LEU A 166 -3.61 -21.07 8.58
C LEU A 166 -3.59 -20.01 9.68
N GLY A 167 -3.06 -20.33 10.87
CA GLY A 167 -2.91 -19.36 11.96
C GLY A 167 -2.09 -18.14 11.56
N ALA A 168 -1.00 -18.32 10.82
CA ALA A 168 -0.19 -17.22 10.30
C ALA A 168 -0.97 -16.34 9.31
N HIS A 169 -1.76 -16.93 8.40
CA HIS A 169 -2.59 -16.17 7.46
C HIS A 169 -3.69 -15.38 8.16
N VAL A 170 -4.38 -15.99 9.15
CA VAL A 170 -5.43 -15.30 9.93
C VAL A 170 -4.83 -14.16 10.75
N ALA A 171 -3.66 -14.36 11.38
CA ALA A 171 -2.96 -13.32 12.11
C ALA A 171 -2.55 -12.16 11.18
N HIS A 172 -2.02 -12.47 9.99
CA HIS A 172 -1.66 -11.46 9.00
C HIS A 172 -2.88 -10.65 8.51
N ALA A 173 -4.01 -11.32 8.26
CA ALA A 173 -5.26 -10.63 7.95
C ALA A 173 -5.71 -9.69 9.09
N GLY A 174 -5.55 -10.13 10.34
CA GLY A 174 -5.79 -9.30 11.52
C GLY A 174 -4.92 -8.04 11.56
N LEU A 175 -3.64 -8.12 11.15
CA LEU A 175 -2.75 -6.96 11.05
C LEU A 175 -3.22 -5.96 9.99
N ILE A 176 -3.70 -6.43 8.83
CA ILE A 176 -4.23 -5.56 7.77
C ILE A 176 -5.47 -4.81 8.26
N VAL A 177 -6.42 -5.53 8.87
CA VAL A 177 -7.65 -4.93 9.41
C VAL A 177 -7.34 -3.96 10.55
N PHE A 178 -6.37 -4.30 11.41
CA PHE A 178 -5.91 -3.41 12.47
C PHE A 178 -5.32 -2.12 11.90
N TRP A 179 -4.44 -2.20 10.89
CA TRP A 179 -3.88 -1.01 10.23
C TRP A 179 -4.99 -0.14 9.64
N ALA A 180 -5.93 -0.73 8.91
CA ALA A 180 -7.05 0.02 8.31
C ALA A 180 -7.89 0.75 9.37
N GLY A 181 -8.23 0.06 10.47
CA GLY A 181 -8.99 0.66 11.56
C GLY A 181 -8.22 1.75 12.31
N ALA A 182 -6.97 1.47 12.68
CA ALA A 182 -6.12 2.41 13.42
C ALA A 182 -5.79 3.66 12.58
N MET A 183 -5.43 3.47 11.31
CA MET A 183 -5.10 4.57 10.41
C MET A 183 -6.32 5.42 10.08
N ASN A 184 -7.50 4.81 9.89
CA ASN A 184 -8.73 5.57 9.68
C ASN A 184 -9.08 6.44 10.91
N LEU A 185 -9.00 5.87 12.12
CA LEU A 185 -9.20 6.65 13.36
C LEU A 185 -8.15 7.76 13.52
N PHE A 186 -6.91 7.49 13.12
CA PHE A 186 -5.85 8.50 13.13
C PHE A 186 -6.15 9.65 12.16
N GLU A 187 -6.57 9.35 10.93
CA GLU A 187 -6.99 10.35 9.94
C GLU A 187 -8.17 11.18 10.44
N VAL A 188 -9.22 10.54 10.98
CA VAL A 188 -10.36 11.23 11.58
C VAL A 188 -9.93 12.17 12.72
N ALA A 189 -8.99 11.73 13.57
CA ALA A 189 -8.53 12.55 14.69
C ALA A 189 -7.74 13.80 14.26
N HIS A 190 -7.15 13.79 13.06
CA HIS A 190 -6.38 14.92 12.52
C HIS A 190 -7.13 15.68 11.42
N PHE A 191 -8.34 15.25 11.08
CA PHE A 191 -9.12 15.83 10.00
C PHE A 191 -9.68 17.20 10.38
N VAL A 192 -9.40 18.19 9.54
CA VAL A 192 -9.96 19.54 9.58
C VAL A 192 -10.93 19.67 8.39
N PRO A 193 -12.26 19.71 8.65
CA PRO A 193 -13.28 19.68 7.60
C PRO A 193 -13.25 20.86 6.62
N GLU A 194 -12.72 22.00 7.05
CA GLU A 194 -12.65 23.23 6.25
C GLU A 194 -11.50 23.20 5.22
N LYS A 195 -10.59 22.24 5.31
CA LYS A 195 -9.47 22.09 4.38
C LYS A 195 -9.74 20.94 3.40
N PRO A 196 -9.25 21.04 2.14
CA PRO A 196 -9.27 19.91 1.23
C PRO A 196 -8.57 18.68 1.83
N MET A 197 -9.08 17.48 1.55
CA MET A 197 -8.51 16.24 2.11
C MET A 197 -7.06 16.01 1.64
N TYR A 198 -6.77 16.36 0.39
CA TYR A 198 -5.45 16.18 -0.20
C TYR A 198 -4.36 17.09 0.37
N GLU A 199 -4.71 18.14 1.12
CA GLU A 199 -3.75 19.00 1.83
C GLU A 199 -3.34 18.43 3.20
N GLN A 200 -4.02 17.39 3.67
CA GLN A 200 -3.93 16.92 5.05
C GLN A 200 -3.20 15.57 5.19
N GLY A 201 -2.66 15.04 4.09
CA GLY A 201 -1.97 13.74 4.08
C GLY A 201 -2.91 12.56 4.32
N LEU A 202 -4.17 12.67 3.89
CA LEU A 202 -5.19 11.64 4.06
C LEU A 202 -5.22 10.71 2.85
N ILE A 203 -5.33 9.41 3.10
CA ILE A 203 -5.48 8.40 2.06
C ILE A 203 -6.70 7.50 2.28
N LEU A 204 -7.15 7.25 3.51
CA LEU A 204 -8.30 6.37 3.77
C LEU A 204 -9.65 7.11 3.73
N LEU A 205 -9.72 8.32 4.28
CA LEU A 205 -10.91 9.16 4.21
C LEU A 205 -11.35 9.46 2.76
N PRO A 206 -10.43 9.75 1.82
CA PRO A 206 -10.77 9.81 0.38
C PRO A 206 -11.44 8.56 -0.17
N HIS A 207 -11.02 7.36 0.22
CA HIS A 207 -11.65 6.11 -0.23
C HIS A 207 -13.09 6.00 0.32
N LEU A 208 -13.30 6.33 1.60
CA LEU A 208 -14.64 6.33 2.19
C LEU A 208 -15.56 7.36 1.53
N ALA A 209 -15.06 8.57 1.26
CA ALA A 209 -15.81 9.63 0.58
C ALA A 209 -16.19 9.24 -0.85
N THR A 210 -15.29 8.57 -1.57
CA THR A 210 -15.52 8.06 -2.92
C THR A 210 -16.66 7.04 -2.93
N LEU A 211 -16.73 6.14 -1.94
CA LEU A 211 -17.83 5.18 -1.82
C LEU A 211 -19.18 5.88 -1.58
N VAL A 212 -19.22 6.94 -0.76
CA VAL A 212 -20.44 7.72 -0.52
C VAL A 212 -20.93 8.41 -1.79
N LEU A 213 -20.01 8.96 -2.61
CA LEU A 213 -20.37 9.46 -3.95
C LEU A 213 -20.82 8.32 -4.88
N GLY A 214 -20.20 7.15 -4.80
CA GLY A 214 -20.59 5.95 -5.54
C GLY A 214 -22.02 5.46 -5.22
N PHE A 215 -22.50 5.62 -3.98
CA PHE A 215 -23.91 5.39 -3.63
C PHE A 215 -24.86 6.40 -4.31
N GLY A 216 -24.42 7.65 -4.50
CA GLY A 216 -25.09 8.62 -5.37
C GLY A 216 -25.11 8.17 -6.83
N GLY A 217 -24.04 7.52 -7.29
CA GLY A 217 -23.95 6.86 -8.60
C GLY A 217 -24.97 5.74 -8.80
N ILE A 218 -25.36 4.98 -7.77
CA ILE A 218 -26.42 3.96 -7.87
C ILE A 218 -27.77 4.58 -8.25
N TYR A 219 -28.05 5.81 -7.80
CA TYR A 219 -29.25 6.55 -8.23
C TYR A 219 -29.17 6.93 -9.71
N HIS A 220 -28.02 7.42 -10.18
CA HIS A 220 -27.83 7.77 -11.59
C HIS A 220 -27.79 6.56 -12.52
N ALA A 221 -27.19 5.44 -12.10
CA ALA A 221 -27.14 4.19 -12.87
C ALA A 221 -28.51 3.46 -12.96
N LEU A 222 -29.45 3.73 -12.06
CA LEU A 222 -30.80 3.14 -12.06
C LEU A 222 -31.89 4.07 -12.61
N LEU A 223 -31.72 5.40 -12.52
CA LEU A 223 -32.76 6.41 -12.80
C LEU A 223 -32.25 7.64 -13.58
N GLY A 224 -30.97 7.69 -13.94
CA GLY A 224 -30.36 8.78 -14.73
C GLY A 224 -30.61 8.65 -16.23
N PRO A 225 -30.35 9.71 -17.01
CA PRO A 225 -30.50 9.69 -18.47
C PRO A 225 -29.54 8.70 -19.15
N GLU A 226 -30.02 8.01 -20.18
CA GLU A 226 -29.42 6.78 -20.77
C GLU A 226 -28.17 6.98 -21.65
N THR A 227 -27.78 8.21 -22.00
CA THR A 227 -26.65 8.44 -22.94
C THR A 227 -25.81 9.66 -22.58
N LEU A 228 -24.49 9.48 -22.56
CA LEU A 228 -23.48 10.53 -22.74
C LEU A 228 -22.56 10.06 -23.87
N GLU A 229 -22.66 10.71 -25.04
CA GLU A 229 -22.04 10.21 -26.27
C GLU A 229 -20.50 10.36 -26.37
N GLU A 230 -19.94 9.34 -27.04
CA GLU A 230 -18.79 9.28 -27.96
C GLU A 230 -17.34 9.26 -27.43
N SER A 231 -16.70 8.08 -27.62
CA SER A 231 -15.26 7.82 -27.53
C SER A 231 -14.62 7.75 -28.93
N PHE A 232 -13.45 8.38 -29.12
CA PHE A 232 -12.68 8.46 -30.39
C PHE A 232 -11.15 8.36 -30.12
N PRO A 233 -10.29 8.03 -31.12
CA PRO A 233 -9.43 6.85 -31.03
C PRO A 233 -7.90 7.08 -31.04
N PHE A 234 -7.21 5.99 -30.68
CA PHE A 234 -5.85 5.54 -31.06
C PHE A 234 -4.64 6.01 -30.26
N PHE A 235 -4.63 7.19 -29.64
CA PHE A 235 -3.60 7.57 -28.63
C PHE A 235 -4.14 7.74 -27.19
N GLY A 236 -5.47 7.85 -27.03
CA GLY A 236 -6.17 7.96 -25.74
C GLY A 236 -6.48 6.63 -25.03
N TYR A 237 -5.89 5.50 -25.45
CA TYR A 237 -6.15 4.20 -24.84
C TYR A 237 -5.42 4.05 -23.49
N GLY A 238 -6.01 4.60 -22.42
CA GLY A 238 -5.62 4.32 -21.03
C GLY A 238 -5.90 2.88 -20.58
N TRP A 239 -6.19 1.94 -21.48
CA TRP A 239 -6.74 0.62 -21.17
C TRP A 239 -7.92 0.76 -20.19
N ILE A 240 -8.01 -0.04 -19.13
CA ILE A 240 -9.08 0.10 -18.12
C ILE A 240 -8.98 1.39 -17.28
N VAL A 241 -7.85 2.11 -17.32
CA VAL A 241 -7.67 3.38 -16.59
C VAL A 241 -8.49 4.51 -17.20
N SER A 242 -8.91 4.38 -18.47
CA SER A 242 -9.70 5.40 -19.16
C SER A 242 -11.18 5.39 -18.82
N VAL A 243 -11.66 4.51 -17.93
CA VAL A 243 -13.07 4.50 -17.50
C VAL A 243 -13.44 5.86 -16.90
N ASP A 244 -14.44 6.51 -17.46
CA ASP A 244 -14.75 7.92 -17.20
C ASP A 244 -16.15 8.17 -16.61
N ASP A 245 -17.03 7.18 -16.57
CA ASP A 245 -18.34 7.24 -15.91
C ASP A 245 -18.56 6.15 -14.83
N LEU A 246 -19.63 6.30 -14.04
CA LEU A 246 -19.93 5.40 -12.91
C LEU A 246 -20.72 4.18 -13.35
N GLU A 247 -21.49 4.30 -14.43
CA GLU A 247 -22.31 3.27 -15.03
C GLU A 247 -21.44 2.09 -15.51
N ASP A 248 -20.34 2.38 -16.20
CA ASP A 248 -19.35 1.41 -16.67
C ASP A 248 -18.59 0.79 -15.50
N ILE A 249 -18.25 1.57 -14.46
CA ILE A 249 -17.64 1.03 -13.24
C ILE A 249 -18.61 0.03 -12.61
N ILE A 250 -19.86 0.38 -12.36
CA ILE A 250 -20.85 -0.51 -11.74
C ILE A 250 -21.12 -1.73 -12.63
N GLY A 251 -21.35 -1.53 -13.92
CA GLY A 251 -21.58 -2.59 -14.90
C GLY A 251 -20.41 -3.57 -14.97
N GLY A 252 -19.18 -3.08 -14.98
CA GLY A 252 -17.97 -3.89 -14.91
C GLY A 252 -17.91 -4.77 -13.65
N HIS A 253 -18.30 -4.24 -12.48
CA HIS A 253 -18.36 -5.01 -11.23
C HIS A 253 -19.48 -6.07 -11.24
N VAL A 254 -20.63 -5.79 -11.85
CA VAL A 254 -21.71 -6.79 -12.02
C VAL A 254 -21.23 -7.96 -12.89
N TRP A 255 -20.56 -7.66 -14.00
CA TRP A 255 -19.94 -8.69 -14.85
C TRP A 255 -18.88 -9.48 -14.11
N LEU A 256 -17.94 -8.81 -13.45
CA LEU A 256 -16.87 -9.46 -12.69
C LEU A 256 -17.43 -10.36 -11.58
N GLY A 257 -18.42 -9.88 -10.82
CA GLY A 257 -19.09 -10.66 -9.77
C GLY A 257 -19.72 -11.93 -10.34
N SER A 258 -20.41 -11.82 -11.47
CA SER A 258 -21.03 -12.95 -12.17
C SER A 258 -19.97 -13.96 -12.65
N ILE A 259 -18.89 -13.48 -13.27
CA ILE A 259 -17.78 -14.31 -13.73
C ILE A 259 -17.10 -15.04 -12.57
N CYS A 260 -16.84 -14.35 -11.45
CA CYS A 260 -16.23 -14.95 -10.27
C CYS A 260 -17.10 -16.03 -9.62
N ILE A 261 -18.43 -15.81 -9.54
CA ILE A 261 -19.36 -16.82 -9.01
C ILE A 261 -19.40 -18.05 -9.90
N LEU A 262 -19.60 -17.86 -11.21
CA LEU A 262 -19.66 -18.96 -12.17
C LEU A 262 -18.33 -19.71 -12.27
N GLY A 263 -17.21 -18.98 -12.30
CA GLY A 263 -15.86 -19.53 -12.27
C GLY A 263 -15.56 -20.29 -10.99
N GLY A 264 -16.02 -19.79 -9.84
CA GLY A 264 -15.91 -20.46 -8.54
C GLY A 264 -16.67 -21.79 -8.52
N ILE A 265 -17.93 -21.79 -8.97
CA ILE A 265 -18.74 -23.02 -9.10
C ILE A 265 -18.06 -24.01 -10.05
N TRP A 266 -17.58 -23.53 -11.20
CA TRP A 266 -16.84 -24.34 -12.16
C TRP A 266 -15.62 -25.01 -11.51
N HIS A 267 -14.79 -24.28 -10.77
CA HIS A 267 -13.60 -24.81 -10.12
C HIS A 267 -13.89 -25.74 -8.93
N ILE A 268 -15.06 -25.62 -8.29
CA ILE A 268 -15.53 -26.57 -7.27
C ILE A 268 -15.94 -27.91 -7.92
N LEU A 269 -16.63 -27.84 -9.06
CA LEU A 269 -17.22 -29.02 -9.70
C LEU A 269 -16.27 -29.75 -10.65
N THR A 270 -15.14 -29.14 -11.01
CA THR A 270 -14.22 -29.68 -12.01
C THR A 270 -12.84 -29.97 -11.42
N LYS A 271 -12.05 -30.78 -12.13
CA LYS A 271 -10.64 -31.03 -11.84
C LYS A 271 -9.76 -30.50 -12.98
N PRO A 272 -8.48 -30.16 -12.72
CA PRO A 272 -7.59 -29.67 -13.78
C PRO A 272 -7.49 -30.63 -14.97
N PHE A 273 -7.69 -30.08 -16.17
CA PHE A 273 -7.58 -30.83 -17.42
C PHE A 273 -6.17 -31.35 -17.67
N ALA A 274 -6.04 -32.34 -18.56
CA ALA A 274 -4.76 -32.97 -18.84
C ALA A 274 -3.69 -31.99 -19.37
N TRP A 275 -4.07 -31.02 -20.20
CA TRP A 275 -3.14 -30.01 -20.70
C TRP A 275 -2.64 -29.09 -19.58
N ALA A 276 -3.53 -28.66 -18.67
CA ALA A 276 -3.17 -27.81 -17.54
C ALA A 276 -2.20 -28.53 -16.59
N ARG A 277 -2.47 -29.83 -16.32
CA ARG A 277 -1.58 -30.67 -15.50
C ARG A 277 -0.16 -30.78 -16.06
N ARG A 278 0.00 -30.77 -17.38
CA ARG A 278 1.31 -30.83 -18.03
C ARG A 278 2.02 -29.48 -18.13
N ALA A 279 1.29 -28.38 -18.08
CA ALA A 279 1.83 -27.04 -18.28
C ALA A 279 2.37 -26.40 -16.99
N LEU A 280 1.83 -26.78 -15.83
CA LEU A 280 2.09 -26.09 -14.56
C LEU A 280 2.87 -26.95 -13.56
N VAL A 281 3.56 -26.28 -12.62
CA VAL A 281 4.13 -26.90 -11.43
C VAL A 281 3.09 -26.90 -10.31
N TRP A 282 2.89 -28.06 -9.67
CA TRP A 282 1.84 -28.30 -8.66
C TRP A 282 2.45 -28.39 -7.26
N SER A 283 2.84 -27.25 -6.69
CA SER A 283 3.39 -27.17 -5.33
C SER A 283 2.94 -25.87 -4.64
N GLY A 284 2.96 -25.85 -3.31
CA GLY A 284 2.56 -24.66 -2.54
C GLY A 284 3.38 -23.41 -2.87
N GLU A 285 4.69 -23.57 -3.12
CA GLU A 285 5.56 -22.48 -3.53
C GLU A 285 5.28 -22.00 -4.96
N ALA A 286 4.94 -22.91 -5.88
CA ALA A 286 4.51 -22.52 -7.22
C ALA A 286 3.22 -21.68 -7.15
N TYR A 287 2.24 -22.08 -6.34
CA TYR A 287 1.01 -21.32 -6.16
C TYR A 287 1.27 -19.92 -5.56
N LEU A 288 2.14 -19.83 -4.55
CA LEU A 288 2.61 -18.53 -4.03
C LEU A 288 3.21 -17.67 -5.14
N SER A 289 4.06 -18.25 -6.00
CA SER A 289 4.69 -17.52 -7.11
C SER A 289 3.68 -16.98 -8.12
N TYR A 290 2.64 -17.73 -8.44
CA TYR A 290 1.59 -17.28 -9.37
C TYR A 290 0.81 -16.11 -8.78
N SER A 291 0.48 -16.17 -7.49
CA SER A 291 -0.19 -15.07 -6.78
C SER A 291 0.69 -13.83 -6.69
N LEU A 292 2.00 -13.97 -6.45
CA LEU A 292 2.95 -12.85 -6.44
C LEU A 292 3.02 -12.16 -7.82
N GLY A 293 3.02 -12.94 -8.90
CA GLY A 293 2.99 -12.41 -10.27
C GLY A 293 1.71 -11.61 -10.54
N ALA A 294 0.56 -12.12 -10.12
CA ALA A 294 -0.71 -11.40 -10.23
C ALA A 294 -0.74 -10.11 -9.39
N LEU A 295 -0.34 -10.18 -8.12
CA LEU A 295 -0.27 -9.01 -7.22
C LEU A 295 0.70 -7.93 -7.71
N SER A 296 1.80 -8.32 -8.35
CA SER A 296 2.72 -7.37 -8.99
C SER A 296 2.02 -6.56 -10.08
N VAL A 297 1.32 -7.24 -10.99
CA VAL A 297 0.52 -6.59 -12.04
C VAL A 297 -0.54 -5.68 -11.41
N PHE A 298 -1.24 -6.14 -10.37
CA PHE A 298 -2.22 -5.31 -9.65
C PHE A 298 -1.59 -4.04 -9.05
N GLY A 299 -0.38 -4.12 -8.50
CA GLY A 299 0.35 -2.96 -7.99
C GLY A 299 0.67 -1.93 -9.08
N PHE A 300 1.13 -2.37 -10.25
CA PHE A 300 1.38 -1.48 -11.38
C PHE A 300 0.11 -0.88 -11.96
N ILE A 301 -0.98 -1.65 -12.03
CA ILE A 301 -2.30 -1.15 -12.44
C ILE A 301 -2.77 -0.07 -11.47
N ALA A 302 -2.74 -0.33 -10.16
CA ALA A 302 -3.14 0.63 -9.13
C ALA A 302 -2.32 1.93 -9.20
N CYS A 303 -1.01 1.81 -9.45
CA CYS A 303 -0.12 2.96 -9.66
C CYS A 303 -0.60 3.85 -10.82
N CYS A 304 -0.93 3.26 -11.97
CA CYS A 304 -1.43 4.01 -13.12
C CYS A 304 -2.83 4.59 -12.87
N PHE A 305 -3.73 3.82 -12.22
CA PHE A 305 -5.08 4.28 -11.92
C PHE A 305 -5.10 5.55 -11.07
N VAL A 306 -4.39 5.56 -9.93
CA VAL A 306 -4.39 6.74 -9.05
C VAL A 306 -3.69 7.95 -9.67
N TRP A 307 -2.77 7.71 -10.60
CA TRP A 307 -2.02 8.77 -11.27
C TRP A 307 -2.82 9.48 -12.37
N PHE A 308 -3.64 8.75 -13.12
CA PHE A 308 -4.32 9.27 -14.31
C PHE A 308 -5.83 9.42 -14.15
N ASN A 309 -6.50 8.49 -13.46
CA ASN A 309 -7.96 8.49 -13.39
C ASN A 309 -8.46 9.54 -12.37
N ASN A 310 -9.44 10.34 -12.77
CA ASN A 310 -10.12 11.32 -11.93
C ASN A 310 -11.62 11.01 -11.71
N THR A 311 -12.11 9.87 -12.20
CA THR A 311 -13.48 9.37 -11.99
C THR A 311 -13.55 8.53 -10.71
N ALA A 312 -12.82 7.42 -10.65
CA ALA A 312 -12.70 6.55 -9.47
C ALA A 312 -11.76 7.14 -8.39
N TYR A 313 -10.94 8.11 -8.75
CA TYR A 313 -10.13 8.91 -7.81
C TYR A 313 -10.46 10.40 -7.99
N PRO A 314 -11.60 10.89 -7.46
CA PRO A 314 -12.04 12.27 -7.64
C PRO A 314 -10.99 13.28 -7.17
N SER A 315 -10.69 14.28 -8.00
CA SER A 315 -9.67 15.30 -7.69
C SER A 315 -10.06 16.18 -6.50
N GLU A 316 -11.34 16.22 -6.13
CA GLU A 316 -11.84 16.83 -4.89
C GLU A 316 -11.24 16.18 -3.63
N PHE A 317 -10.97 14.87 -3.66
CA PHE A 317 -10.46 14.13 -2.50
C PHE A 317 -8.96 13.88 -2.59
N TYR A 318 -8.47 13.56 -3.79
CA TYR A 318 -7.07 13.15 -4.03
C TYR A 318 -6.17 14.28 -4.56
N GLY A 319 -6.75 15.45 -4.87
CA GLY A 319 -6.05 16.54 -5.56
C GLY A 319 -5.99 16.31 -7.08
N PRO A 320 -5.52 17.29 -7.86
CA PRO A 320 -5.44 17.16 -9.31
C PRO A 320 -4.40 16.10 -9.72
N THR A 321 -4.64 15.47 -10.87
CA THR A 321 -3.59 14.66 -11.53
C THR A 321 -2.48 15.58 -12.06
N GLY A 322 -1.33 15.00 -12.42
CA GLY A 322 -0.25 15.75 -13.08
C GLY A 322 -0.71 16.45 -14.38
N PRO A 323 -1.35 15.71 -15.31
CA PRO A 323 -1.98 16.31 -16.49
C PRO A 323 -2.99 17.41 -16.16
N GLU A 324 -3.82 17.20 -15.14
CA GLU A 324 -4.86 18.15 -14.73
C GLU A 324 -4.28 19.47 -14.21
N ALA A 325 -3.28 19.42 -13.34
CA ALA A 325 -2.60 20.61 -12.83
C ALA A 325 -1.88 21.39 -13.94
N SER A 326 -1.31 20.68 -14.93
CA SER A 326 -0.62 21.31 -16.07
C SER A 326 -1.62 22.05 -16.99
N GLN A 327 -2.76 21.44 -17.30
CA GLN A 327 -3.81 22.12 -18.08
C GLN A 327 -4.45 23.27 -17.28
N ALA A 328 -4.62 23.12 -15.98
CA ALA A 328 -5.13 24.17 -15.10
C ALA A 328 -4.24 25.43 -15.12
N GLN A 329 -2.92 25.25 -15.16
CA GLN A 329 -1.95 26.35 -15.30
C GLN A 329 -2.14 27.09 -16.63
N ALA A 330 -2.20 26.36 -17.75
CA ALA A 330 -2.39 26.96 -19.07
C ALA A 330 -3.72 27.72 -19.17
N PHE A 331 -4.79 27.14 -18.63
CA PHE A 331 -6.11 27.77 -18.58
C PHE A 331 -6.10 29.05 -17.73
N THR A 332 -5.50 29.04 -16.54
CA THR A 332 -5.44 30.22 -15.67
C THR A 332 -4.76 31.40 -16.35
N PHE A 333 -3.63 31.17 -17.02
CA PHE A 333 -2.93 32.24 -17.73
C PHE A 333 -3.66 32.70 -19.01
N LEU A 334 -4.33 31.79 -19.72
CA LEU A 334 -5.21 32.14 -20.84
C LEU A 334 -6.31 33.11 -20.38
N VAL A 335 -7.03 32.77 -19.32
CA VAL A 335 -8.11 33.60 -18.76
C VAL A 335 -7.60 34.97 -18.36
N ARG A 336 -6.50 35.02 -17.60
CA ARG A 336 -5.89 36.28 -17.16
C ARG A 336 -5.53 37.16 -18.35
N ASP A 337 -4.82 36.62 -19.33
CA ASP A 337 -4.31 37.43 -20.45
C ASP A 337 -5.46 37.86 -21.38
N GLN A 338 -6.49 37.03 -21.54
CA GLN A 338 -7.71 37.41 -22.25
C GLN A 338 -8.42 38.58 -21.58
N ARG A 339 -8.52 38.60 -20.25
CA ARG A 339 -9.08 39.74 -19.47
C ARG A 339 -8.25 41.00 -19.58
N LEU A 340 -6.94 40.87 -19.81
CA LEU A 340 -6.04 41.99 -20.12
C LEU A 340 -6.15 42.45 -21.59
N GLY A 341 -7.04 41.86 -22.39
CA GLY A 341 -7.29 42.22 -23.78
C GLY A 341 -6.46 41.46 -24.80
N ALA A 342 -5.76 40.38 -24.41
CA ALA A 342 -5.02 39.56 -25.36
C ALA A 342 -5.95 38.72 -26.24
N ASN A 343 -5.69 38.71 -27.56
CA ASN A 343 -6.36 37.80 -28.49
C ASN A 343 -5.71 36.42 -28.43
N VAL A 344 -6.17 35.58 -27.51
CA VAL A 344 -5.56 34.27 -27.20
C VAL A 344 -5.52 33.30 -28.39
N GLY A 345 -6.44 33.43 -29.34
CA GLY A 345 -6.49 32.59 -30.55
C GLY A 345 -5.51 32.99 -31.67
N SER A 346 -4.94 34.20 -31.62
CA SER A 346 -3.97 34.70 -32.61
C SER A 346 -2.61 35.08 -32.01
N ALA A 347 -2.43 34.86 -30.71
CA ALA A 347 -1.18 35.17 -30.02
C ALA A 347 -0.12 34.13 -30.36
N GLN A 348 0.87 34.52 -31.16
CA GLN A 348 2.01 33.68 -31.51
C GLN A 348 3.04 33.67 -30.37
N GLY A 349 3.50 32.47 -30.00
CA GLY A 349 4.60 32.27 -29.06
C GLY A 349 5.97 32.34 -29.74
N PRO A 350 7.07 32.31 -28.96
CA PRO A 350 8.42 32.48 -29.49
C PRO A 350 8.88 31.43 -30.50
N THR A 351 8.30 30.23 -30.45
CA THR A 351 8.63 29.11 -31.36
C THR A 351 7.88 29.16 -32.69
N GLY A 352 7.02 30.15 -32.89
CA GLY A 352 6.13 30.24 -34.03
C GLY A 352 4.79 29.52 -33.86
N LEU A 353 4.64 28.65 -32.85
CA LEU A 353 3.36 28.04 -32.46
C LEU A 353 2.49 29.04 -31.68
N GLY A 354 1.20 28.75 -31.53
CA GLY A 354 0.31 29.57 -30.70
C GLY A 354 0.69 29.50 -29.21
N LYS A 355 0.71 30.66 -28.54
CA LYS A 355 1.11 30.78 -27.13
C LYS A 355 0.14 30.08 -26.19
N TYR A 356 -1.17 30.21 -26.43
CA TYR A 356 -2.22 29.66 -25.56
C TYR A 356 -2.96 28.50 -26.19
N LEU A 357 -3.20 28.55 -27.50
CA LEU A 357 -3.93 27.53 -28.24
C LEU A 357 -3.11 27.09 -29.44
N MET A 358 -3.12 25.79 -29.72
CA MET A 358 -2.51 25.18 -30.89
C MET A 358 -3.33 23.97 -31.36
N ARG A 359 -2.85 23.26 -32.37
CA ARG A 359 -3.49 22.01 -32.83
C ARG A 359 -2.73 20.80 -32.31
N SER A 360 -3.47 19.76 -31.96
CA SER A 360 -2.95 18.41 -31.75
C SER A 360 -2.39 17.84 -33.08
N PRO A 361 -1.70 16.69 -33.05
CA PRO A 361 -1.31 15.97 -34.26
C PRO A 361 -2.47 15.57 -35.18
N THR A 362 -3.69 15.43 -34.63
CA THR A 362 -4.91 15.04 -35.34
C THR A 362 -5.84 16.21 -35.67
N GLY A 363 -5.50 17.43 -35.23
CA GLY A 363 -6.13 18.67 -35.66
C GLY A 363 -7.07 19.32 -34.64
N GLU A 364 -7.36 18.69 -33.50
CA GLU A 364 -8.13 19.27 -32.41
C GLU A 364 -7.45 20.50 -31.82
N VAL A 365 -8.25 21.48 -31.36
CA VAL A 365 -7.75 22.66 -30.65
C VAL A 365 -7.40 22.27 -29.21
N ILE A 366 -6.15 22.50 -28.83
CA ILE A 366 -5.58 22.13 -27.53
C ILE A 366 -4.84 23.33 -26.91
N PHE A 367 -4.50 23.25 -25.63
CA PHE A 367 -3.64 24.24 -25.00
C PHE A 367 -2.20 24.17 -25.54
N GLY A 368 -1.56 25.34 -25.64
CA GLY A 368 -0.18 25.52 -26.10
C GLY A 368 0.87 25.34 -25.01
N GLY A 369 2.15 25.38 -25.41
CA GLY A 369 3.28 25.18 -24.49
C GLY A 369 3.52 23.70 -24.16
N GLU A 370 4.24 23.42 -23.07
CA GLU A 370 4.62 22.05 -22.73
C GLU A 370 3.44 21.11 -22.41
N THR A 371 2.29 21.69 -22.01
CA THR A 371 1.05 20.95 -21.73
C THR A 371 0.40 20.38 -23.00
N MET A 372 0.96 20.64 -24.20
CA MET A 372 0.52 19.98 -25.43
C MET A 372 0.53 18.44 -25.31
N ARG A 373 1.41 17.89 -24.45
CA ARG A 373 1.50 16.45 -24.17
C ARG A 373 0.33 15.90 -23.35
N PHE A 374 -0.47 16.75 -22.73
CA PHE A 374 -1.57 16.39 -21.83
C PHE A 374 -2.94 16.73 -22.42
N TRP A 375 -3.02 16.86 -23.75
CA TRP A 375 -4.25 17.26 -24.45
C TRP A 375 -5.40 16.24 -24.32
N ASP A 376 -5.05 15.00 -23.96
CA ASP A 376 -5.98 13.90 -23.67
C ASP A 376 -6.73 14.06 -22.33
N LEU A 377 -6.37 15.04 -21.50
CA LEU A 377 -7.08 15.30 -20.25
C LEU A 377 -8.56 15.61 -20.50
N ARG A 378 -9.41 14.89 -19.77
CA ARG A 378 -10.83 15.18 -19.60
C ARG A 378 -11.06 15.53 -18.14
N ALA A 379 -11.74 16.64 -17.88
CA ALA A 379 -12.05 17.07 -16.51
C ALA A 379 -13.34 17.89 -16.48
N PRO A 380 -14.21 17.71 -15.47
CA PRO A 380 -15.53 18.33 -15.43
C PRO A 380 -15.48 19.88 -15.44
N TRP A 381 -14.38 20.48 -14.98
CA TRP A 381 -14.19 21.93 -15.02
C TRP A 381 -13.76 22.45 -16.41
N LEU A 382 -13.27 21.59 -17.30
CA LEU A 382 -12.79 21.96 -18.64
C LEU A 382 -13.76 21.55 -19.76
N GLU A 383 -14.44 20.41 -19.61
CA GLU A 383 -15.35 19.86 -20.63
C GLU A 383 -16.43 20.82 -21.15
N PRO A 384 -17.04 21.71 -20.34
CA PRO A 384 -17.99 22.69 -20.85
C PRO A 384 -17.43 23.62 -21.94
N LEU A 385 -16.10 23.78 -22.01
CA LEU A 385 -15.41 24.63 -22.99
C LEU A 385 -14.95 23.85 -24.23
N ARG A 386 -15.22 22.55 -24.29
CA ARG A 386 -14.88 21.68 -25.42
C ARG A 386 -16.08 21.56 -26.38
N GLY A 387 -15.79 21.66 -27.66
CA GLY A 387 -16.71 21.34 -28.76
C GLY A 387 -16.19 20.17 -29.60
N PRO A 388 -16.83 19.87 -30.75
CA PRO A 388 -16.47 18.71 -31.58
C PRO A 388 -15.03 18.71 -32.09
N ASN A 389 -14.38 19.89 -32.18
CA ASN A 389 -13.03 20.06 -32.69
C ASN A 389 -12.01 20.39 -31.57
N GLY A 390 -12.28 20.02 -30.33
CA GLY A 390 -11.46 20.39 -29.17
C GLY A 390 -11.93 21.67 -28.49
N LEU A 391 -11.03 22.47 -27.93
CA LEU A 391 -11.39 23.70 -27.21
C LEU A 391 -12.06 24.72 -28.13
N ASP A 392 -13.26 25.19 -27.74
CA ASP A 392 -14.04 26.13 -28.53
C ASP A 392 -13.67 27.59 -28.18
N LEU A 393 -13.12 28.30 -29.16
CA LEU A 393 -12.71 29.70 -28.98
C LEU A 393 -13.88 30.64 -28.64
N SER A 394 -15.09 30.35 -29.11
CA SER A 394 -16.26 31.15 -28.80
C SER A 394 -16.67 31.00 -27.33
N ARG A 395 -16.62 29.76 -26.81
CA ARG A 395 -16.87 29.45 -25.40
C ARG A 395 -15.78 29.99 -24.48
N LEU A 396 -14.51 29.85 -24.87
CA LEU A 396 -13.38 30.46 -24.15
C LEU A 396 -13.52 31.98 -24.03
N LYS A 397 -14.15 32.63 -25.01
CA LYS A 397 -14.37 34.08 -24.98
C LYS A 397 -15.53 34.52 -24.09
N LYS A 398 -16.57 33.70 -23.94
CA LYS A 398 -17.88 34.16 -23.41
C LYS A 398 -18.40 33.35 -22.23
N ASP A 399 -18.02 32.08 -22.12
CA ASP A 399 -18.72 31.12 -21.29
C ASP A 399 -17.89 30.63 -20.10
N ILE A 400 -16.67 31.18 -19.91
CA ILE A 400 -15.83 30.86 -18.76
C ILE A 400 -16.50 31.35 -17.48
N GLN A 401 -16.67 30.42 -16.53
CA GLN A 401 -17.33 30.68 -15.26
C GLN A 401 -16.31 30.93 -14.14
N PRO A 402 -16.64 31.80 -13.16
CA PRO A 402 -15.76 32.05 -12.02
C PRO A 402 -15.39 30.80 -11.20
N TRP A 403 -16.24 29.78 -11.17
CA TRP A 403 -15.93 28.53 -10.48
C TRP A 403 -14.87 27.69 -11.22
N GLN A 404 -14.84 27.73 -12.56
CA GLN A 404 -13.78 27.10 -13.36
C GLN A 404 -12.44 27.78 -13.12
N GLU A 405 -12.46 29.12 -13.03
CA GLU A 405 -11.26 29.90 -12.70
C GLU A 405 -10.71 29.54 -11.32
N ARG A 406 -11.57 29.52 -10.28
CA ARG A 406 -11.16 29.09 -8.93
C ARG A 406 -10.59 27.68 -8.91
N ARG A 407 -11.28 26.74 -9.57
CA ARG A 407 -10.85 25.35 -9.66
C ARG A 407 -9.50 25.21 -10.35
N SER A 408 -9.29 25.90 -11.45
CA SER A 408 -8.01 25.88 -12.17
C SER A 408 -6.87 26.53 -11.37
N ALA A 409 -7.15 27.64 -10.66
CA ALA A 409 -6.17 28.29 -9.81
C ALA A 409 -5.78 27.40 -8.62
N GLU A 410 -6.74 26.71 -8.01
CA GLU A 410 -6.52 25.70 -6.97
C GLU A 410 -5.69 24.52 -7.47
N TYR A 411 -6.03 23.96 -8.64
CA TYR A 411 -5.34 22.79 -9.18
C TYR A 411 -3.93 23.09 -9.69
N MET A 412 -3.69 24.28 -10.26
CA MET A 412 -2.33 24.65 -10.66
C MET A 412 -1.39 24.85 -9.46
N THR A 413 -1.91 25.28 -8.30
CA THR A 413 -1.12 25.49 -7.08
C THR A 413 -0.99 24.24 -6.22
N HIS A 414 -1.77 23.20 -6.50
CA HIS A 414 -1.70 21.88 -5.86
C HIS A 414 -1.26 20.79 -6.84
N ALA A 415 -0.37 21.14 -7.78
CA ALA A 415 0.25 20.16 -8.66
C ALA A 415 0.95 19.06 -7.81
N PRO A 416 0.93 17.78 -8.23
CA PRO A 416 1.45 16.67 -7.43
C PRO A 416 2.98 16.57 -7.41
N LEU A 417 3.65 17.68 -7.07
CA LEU A 417 5.10 17.82 -6.93
C LEU A 417 5.45 18.25 -5.50
N GLY A 418 6.44 17.58 -4.94
CA GLY A 418 7.00 17.92 -3.64
C GLY A 418 8.18 17.01 -3.29
N SER A 419 8.91 17.39 -2.26
CA SER A 419 10.08 16.65 -1.78
C SER A 419 9.71 15.52 -0.81
N LEU A 420 10.67 14.63 -0.53
CA LEU A 420 10.48 13.52 0.41
C LEU A 420 10.20 13.98 1.87
N ASN A 421 10.71 15.15 2.25
CA ASN A 421 10.41 15.80 3.54
C ASN A 421 9.16 16.70 3.50
N SER A 422 8.30 16.50 2.50
CA SER A 422 7.02 17.17 2.32
C SER A 422 7.05 18.66 2.02
N VAL A 423 8.10 19.17 1.37
CA VAL A 423 8.12 20.55 0.85
C VAL A 423 7.44 20.56 -0.51
N GLY A 424 6.28 21.21 -0.61
CA GLY A 424 5.48 21.28 -1.82
C GLY A 424 6.07 22.23 -2.86
N GLY A 425 5.91 21.88 -4.13
CA GLY A 425 6.40 22.68 -5.26
C GLY A 425 7.54 22.00 -6.02
N VAL A 426 8.27 22.80 -6.80
CA VAL A 426 9.40 22.33 -7.61
C VAL A 426 10.62 22.01 -6.75
N ALA A 427 11.59 21.28 -7.27
CA ALA A 427 12.80 20.89 -6.53
C ALA A 427 13.66 22.08 -6.04
N THR A 428 13.50 23.26 -6.64
CA THR A 428 14.19 24.50 -6.25
C THR A 428 13.36 25.39 -5.33
N GLU A 429 12.19 24.93 -4.89
CA GLU A 429 11.31 25.69 -4.01
C GLU A 429 11.91 25.80 -2.60
N ILE A 430 11.70 26.95 -1.96
CA ILE A 430 12.11 27.16 -0.57
C ILE A 430 11.17 26.43 0.39
N ASN A 431 11.64 26.14 1.61
CA ASN A 431 10.79 25.54 2.65
C ASN A 431 9.67 26.52 3.08
N ALA A 432 8.48 26.34 2.53
CA ALA A 432 7.32 27.19 2.83
C ALA A 432 6.01 26.40 2.95
N VAL A 433 5.70 25.54 1.97
CA VAL A 433 4.43 24.80 1.91
C VAL A 433 4.68 23.34 2.29
N ASN A 434 3.94 22.83 3.29
CA ASN A 434 3.97 21.42 3.66
C ASN A 434 2.93 20.65 2.84
N TYR A 435 3.32 20.11 1.68
CA TYR A 435 2.42 19.45 0.75
C TYR A 435 3.12 18.41 -0.12
N VAL A 436 2.55 17.21 -0.16
CA VAL A 436 2.78 16.21 -1.21
C VAL A 436 1.44 15.55 -1.49
N SER A 437 1.05 15.49 -2.76
CA SER A 437 -0.24 14.93 -3.17
C SER A 437 -0.39 13.46 -2.71
N PRO A 438 -1.58 13.06 -2.22
CA PRO A 438 -1.92 11.65 -2.01
C PRO A 438 -1.67 10.79 -3.25
N ARG A 439 -1.85 11.32 -4.46
CA ARG A 439 -1.57 10.60 -5.71
C ARG A 439 -0.10 10.20 -5.81
N SER A 440 0.83 11.09 -5.43
CA SER A 440 2.26 10.80 -5.42
C SER A 440 2.60 9.73 -4.38
N TRP A 441 2.06 9.81 -3.16
CA TRP A 441 2.26 8.79 -2.14
C TRP A 441 1.72 7.42 -2.56
N LEU A 442 0.51 7.37 -3.09
CA LEU A 442 -0.13 6.13 -3.52
C LEU A 442 0.57 5.53 -4.74
N ALA A 443 0.87 6.31 -5.78
CA ALA A 443 1.54 5.81 -6.98
C ALA A 443 2.94 5.26 -6.66
N THR A 444 3.77 6.02 -5.93
CA THR A 444 5.14 5.60 -5.60
C THR A 444 5.17 4.36 -4.71
N SER A 445 4.32 4.30 -3.67
CA SER A 445 4.24 3.13 -2.78
C SER A 445 3.80 1.87 -3.53
N HIS A 446 2.74 1.95 -4.34
CA HIS A 446 2.22 0.80 -5.09
C HIS A 446 3.16 0.35 -6.21
N PHE A 447 3.91 1.27 -6.83
CA PHE A 447 4.96 0.92 -7.79
C PHE A 447 6.08 0.10 -7.12
N VAL A 448 6.57 0.56 -5.96
CA VAL A 448 7.63 -0.14 -5.21
C VAL A 448 7.15 -1.52 -4.76
N LEU A 449 5.92 -1.62 -4.24
CA LEU A 449 5.32 -2.91 -3.88
C LEU A 449 5.19 -3.83 -5.10
N GLY A 450 4.65 -3.32 -6.22
CA GLY A 450 4.50 -4.08 -7.47
C GLY A 450 5.83 -4.61 -7.99
N PHE A 451 6.89 -3.81 -7.93
CA PHE A 451 8.25 -4.22 -8.30
C PHE A 451 8.79 -5.34 -7.40
N PHE A 452 8.74 -5.18 -6.08
CA PHE A 452 9.27 -6.23 -5.18
C PHE A 452 8.44 -7.51 -5.23
N LEU A 453 7.13 -7.43 -5.48
CA LEU A 453 6.29 -8.60 -5.74
C LEU A 453 6.69 -9.31 -7.04
N PHE A 454 7.11 -8.57 -8.08
CA PHE A 454 7.66 -9.17 -9.30
C PHE A 454 8.97 -9.90 -9.04
N VAL A 455 9.88 -9.30 -8.26
CA VAL A 455 11.13 -9.96 -7.85
C VAL A 455 10.83 -11.23 -7.06
N GLY A 456 9.86 -11.17 -6.14
CA GLY A 456 9.38 -12.33 -5.40
C GLY A 456 8.77 -13.42 -6.29
N HIS A 457 8.03 -13.03 -7.34
CA HIS A 457 7.53 -13.95 -8.35
C HIS A 457 8.66 -14.69 -9.05
N LEU A 458 9.67 -13.98 -9.56
CA LEU A 458 10.82 -14.59 -10.23
C LEU A 458 11.57 -15.56 -9.32
N TRP A 459 11.82 -15.13 -8.08
CA TRP A 459 12.48 -15.95 -7.06
C TRP A 459 11.73 -17.26 -6.79
N HIS A 460 10.45 -17.17 -6.42
CA HIS A 460 9.67 -18.34 -6.03
C HIS A 460 9.29 -19.24 -7.21
N ALA A 461 9.03 -18.67 -8.40
CA ALA A 461 8.74 -19.47 -9.59
C ALA A 461 9.98 -20.26 -10.04
N GLY A 462 11.15 -19.62 -10.04
CA GLY A 462 12.43 -20.27 -10.33
C GLY A 462 12.75 -21.37 -9.33
N ARG A 463 12.65 -21.08 -8.02
CA ARG A 463 12.88 -22.04 -6.95
C ARG A 463 11.91 -23.21 -6.99
N ALA A 464 10.61 -22.95 -7.18
CA ALA A 464 9.60 -24.01 -7.26
C ALA A 464 9.86 -24.97 -8.44
N ARG A 465 10.30 -24.44 -9.59
CA ARG A 465 10.67 -25.27 -10.75
C ARG A 465 11.93 -26.09 -10.48
N ALA A 466 12.97 -25.49 -9.91
CA ALA A 466 14.19 -26.21 -9.54
C ALA A 466 13.91 -27.32 -8.50
N ALA A 467 13.07 -27.04 -7.51
CA ALA A 467 12.68 -28.00 -6.49
C ALA A 467 11.82 -29.15 -7.05
N ALA A 468 10.89 -28.85 -7.95
CA ALA A 468 10.11 -29.87 -8.64
C ALA A 468 10.98 -30.78 -9.53
N ALA A 469 12.09 -30.26 -10.05
CA ALA A 469 13.06 -31.00 -10.85
C ALA A 469 14.20 -31.64 -10.02
N GLY A 470 14.29 -31.35 -8.72
CA GLY A 470 15.18 -32.02 -7.76
C GLY A 470 16.63 -31.51 -7.71
N PHE A 471 16.90 -30.27 -8.12
CA PHE A 471 18.26 -29.71 -8.12
C PHE A 471 18.37 -28.33 -7.42
N GLU A 472 17.39 -27.97 -6.59
CA GLU A 472 17.36 -26.68 -5.89
C GLU A 472 18.48 -26.49 -4.85
N LYS A 473 19.14 -27.59 -4.45
CA LYS A 473 20.22 -27.58 -3.45
C LYS A 473 21.62 -27.62 -4.07
N GLY A 474 21.73 -27.62 -5.40
CA GLY A 474 22.99 -27.67 -6.13
C GLY A 474 23.02 -28.76 -7.19
N ILE A 475 24.13 -28.79 -7.92
CA ILE A 475 24.40 -29.79 -8.96
C ILE A 475 24.92 -31.06 -8.29
N ASP A 476 24.43 -32.22 -8.73
CA ASP A 476 24.98 -33.52 -8.35
C ASP A 476 26.39 -33.66 -8.94
N ARG A 477 27.37 -33.88 -8.07
CA ARG A 477 28.78 -33.99 -8.46
C ARG A 477 29.05 -35.23 -9.31
N ASP A 478 28.24 -36.28 -9.18
CA ASP A 478 28.40 -37.50 -9.95
C ASP A 478 27.66 -37.44 -11.30
N PHE A 479 26.72 -36.50 -11.45
CA PHE A 479 25.86 -36.38 -12.63
C PHE A 479 25.69 -34.91 -13.06
N GLU A 480 26.79 -34.24 -13.39
CA GLU A 480 26.75 -32.87 -13.94
C GLU A 480 26.22 -32.88 -15.39
N PRO A 481 25.04 -32.29 -15.68
CA PRO A 481 24.41 -32.41 -17.00
C PRO A 481 25.25 -31.82 -18.13
N VAL A 482 26.01 -30.75 -17.84
CA VAL A 482 26.86 -30.06 -18.82
C VAL A 482 27.96 -31.00 -19.35
N LEU A 483 28.47 -31.92 -18.52
CA LEU A 483 29.49 -32.90 -18.94
C LEU A 483 28.96 -33.96 -19.91
N SER A 484 27.64 -34.15 -19.98
CA SER A 484 26.98 -35.06 -20.92
C SER A 484 26.57 -34.37 -22.23
N MET A 485 26.72 -33.06 -22.34
CA MET A 485 26.40 -32.30 -23.55
C MET A 485 27.59 -32.30 -24.51
N THR A 486 27.32 -32.23 -25.81
CA THR A 486 28.36 -32.04 -26.83
C THR A 486 29.04 -30.69 -26.61
N PRO A 487 30.39 -30.62 -26.64
CA PRO A 487 31.11 -29.35 -26.64
C PRO A 487 30.63 -28.45 -27.77
N LEU A 488 30.61 -27.14 -27.52
CA LEU A 488 30.13 -26.16 -28.50
C LEU A 488 31.11 -25.90 -29.65
N ASN A 489 32.35 -26.40 -29.56
CA ASN A 489 33.45 -26.14 -30.50
C ASN A 489 33.86 -27.38 -31.28
#